data_AF-A0A2E6NDR2-F1
#
_entry.id   AF-A0A2E6NDR2-F1
#
_cell.length_a   1.000
_cell.length_b   1.000
_cell.length_c   1.000
_cell.angle_alpha   90.00
_cell.angle_beta   90.00
_cell.angle_gamma   90.00
#
_symmetry.space_group_name_H-M   'P 1'
#
loop_
_entity.id
_entity.type
_entity.pdbx_description
1 polymer ?
#
loop_
_entity_poly.entity_id
_entity_poly.type
_entity_poly.pdbx_seq_one_letter_code
_entity_poly.pdbx_strand_id
1 'polypeptide(L)'
;MYIVMVRLEVKKDKINEFINESISDARGSVEFEPGCRRFDIVQDNEKPNLFGFCEIYNDKESFEEHLTYPHFKQWDRAVKSLLLSEPEVSFCKPVFPLMDALWDSKRNGAIENDYFESGLHIIHAPKYIKSEKVDDFITAVKLDGLGSTHEEQGCLRFDVYQNINDKS
;
A
#
# COMPACT_ATOMS: atom_id res chain seq x y z
N MET A 1 13.22 -2.17 -6.52
CA MET A 1 11.91 -2.16 -5.86
C MET A 1 10.83 -1.97 -6.90
N TYR A 2 9.74 -2.72 -6.77
CA TYR A 2 8.53 -2.59 -7.58
C TYR A 2 7.37 -2.33 -6.62
N ILE A 3 6.75 -1.15 -6.73
CA ILE A 3 5.76 -0.67 -5.76
C ILE A 3 4.40 -0.64 -6.44
N VAL A 4 3.40 -1.23 -5.82
CA VAL A 4 2.03 -1.26 -6.34
C VAL A 4 1.11 -0.55 -5.34
N MET A 5 0.37 0.44 -5.85
CA MET A 5 -0.66 1.12 -5.08
C MET A 5 -2.01 0.76 -5.70
N VAL A 6 -2.88 0.13 -4.91
CA VAL A 6 -4.21 -0.30 -5.37
C VAL A 6 -5.27 0.50 -4.64
N ARG A 7 -6.35 0.88 -5.35
CA ARG A 7 -7.56 1.45 -4.74
C ARG A 7 -8.77 0.66 -5.19
N LEU A 8 -9.59 0.25 -4.22
CA LEU A 8 -10.73 -0.62 -4.44
C LEU A 8 -11.99 -0.01 -3.84
N GLU A 9 -13.11 -0.22 -4.54
CA GLU A 9 -14.45 0.04 -4.01
C GLU A 9 -15.22 -1.28 -3.92
N VAL A 10 -15.69 -1.62 -2.72
CA VAL A 10 -16.32 -2.90 -2.38
C VAL A 10 -17.82 -2.73 -2.20
N LYS A 11 -18.61 -3.76 -2.50
CA LYS A 11 -20.04 -3.78 -2.18
C LYS A 11 -20.23 -3.70 -0.67
N LYS A 12 -21.14 -2.82 -0.22
CA LYS A 12 -21.31 -2.51 1.21
C LYS A 12 -21.68 -3.73 2.06
N ASP A 13 -22.40 -4.69 1.50
CA ASP A 13 -22.79 -5.96 2.15
C ASP A 13 -21.67 -7.01 2.12
N LYS A 14 -20.54 -6.75 1.47
CA LYS A 14 -19.43 -7.67 1.26
C LYS A 14 -18.11 -7.26 1.93
N ILE A 15 -18.13 -6.17 2.70
CA ILE A 15 -16.93 -5.59 3.35
C ILE A 15 -16.17 -6.63 4.18
N ASN A 16 -16.85 -7.35 5.08
CA ASN A 16 -16.17 -8.33 5.95
C ASN A 16 -15.59 -9.52 5.17
N GLU A 17 -16.29 -9.96 4.12
CA GLU A 17 -15.81 -11.02 3.23
C GLU A 17 -14.54 -10.58 2.50
N PHE A 18 -14.54 -9.35 1.97
CA PHE A 18 -13.37 -8.76 1.33
C PHE A 18 -12.18 -8.59 2.29
N ILE A 19 -12.42 -8.11 3.51
CA ILE A 19 -11.37 -7.95 4.54
C ILE A 19 -10.72 -9.29 4.84
N ASN A 20 -11.51 -10.35 5.07
CA ASN A 20 -10.98 -11.67 5.41
C ASN A 20 -10.08 -12.25 4.32
N GLU A 21 -10.55 -12.21 3.05
CA GLU A 21 -9.75 -12.72 1.93
C GLU A 21 -8.49 -11.87 1.72
N SER A 22 -8.58 -10.54 1.82
CA SER A 22 -7.44 -9.64 1.62
C SER A 22 -6.39 -9.76 2.71
N ILE A 23 -6.80 -9.95 3.97
CA ILE A 23 -5.86 -10.23 5.07
C ILE A 23 -5.15 -11.58 4.85
N SER A 24 -5.85 -12.59 4.34
CA SER A 24 -5.24 -13.88 4.02
C SER A 24 -4.18 -13.74 2.93
N ASP A 25 -4.45 -12.94 1.91
CA ASP A 25 -3.50 -12.64 0.83
C ASP A 25 -2.26 -11.91 1.37
N ALA A 26 -2.48 -10.78 2.06
CA ALA A 26 -1.41 -9.98 2.64
C ALA A 26 -0.50 -10.79 3.58
N ARG A 27 -1.08 -11.62 4.45
CA ARG A 27 -0.33 -12.52 5.34
C ARG A 27 0.48 -13.54 4.54
N GLY A 28 -0.14 -14.16 3.54
CA GLY A 28 0.53 -15.11 2.66
C GLY A 28 1.74 -14.49 1.96
N SER A 29 1.58 -13.26 1.46
CA SER A 29 2.62 -12.53 0.78
C SER A 29 3.80 -12.20 1.68
N VAL A 30 3.57 -11.54 2.81
CA VAL A 30 4.67 -11.13 3.70
C VAL A 30 5.35 -12.29 4.42
N GLU A 31 4.71 -13.46 4.50
CA GLU A 31 5.25 -14.64 5.18
C GLU A 31 5.97 -15.60 4.24
N PHE A 32 5.43 -15.84 3.04
CA PHE A 32 5.89 -16.91 2.17
C PHE A 32 6.53 -16.45 0.87
N GLU A 33 6.39 -15.19 0.48
CA GLU A 33 7.02 -14.67 -0.73
C GLU A 33 8.36 -14.00 -0.40
N PRO A 34 9.51 -14.55 -0.82
CA PRO A 34 10.82 -13.92 -0.56
C PRO A 34 10.95 -12.53 -1.20
N GLY A 35 10.17 -12.28 -2.25
CA GLY A 35 10.12 -11.04 -3.00
C GLY A 35 9.26 -9.94 -2.38
N CYS A 36 8.29 -10.28 -1.53
CA CYS A 36 7.36 -9.35 -0.91
C CYS A 36 7.95 -8.77 0.38
N ARG A 37 8.08 -7.44 0.44
CA ARG A 37 8.56 -6.73 1.64
C ARG A 37 7.39 -6.21 2.47
N ARG A 38 6.35 -5.73 1.80
CA ARG A 38 5.23 -5.04 2.43
C ARG A 38 3.94 -5.32 1.73
N PHE A 39 2.89 -5.47 2.52
CA PHE A 39 1.52 -5.54 2.08
C PHE A 39 0.64 -4.85 3.13
N ASP A 40 0.44 -3.55 2.98
CA ASP A 40 -0.45 -2.79 3.85
C ASP A 40 -1.86 -2.74 3.23
N ILE A 41 -2.89 -3.00 4.04
CA ILE A 41 -4.30 -2.81 3.66
C ILE A 41 -4.87 -1.73 4.57
N VAL A 42 -5.45 -0.70 3.97
CA VAL A 42 -6.08 0.40 4.71
C VAL A 42 -7.53 0.56 4.28
N GLN A 43 -8.41 0.78 5.26
CA GLN A 43 -9.83 1.04 5.05
C GLN A 43 -10.11 2.51 5.33
N ASP A 44 -10.92 3.15 4.48
CA ASP A 44 -11.34 4.52 4.70
C ASP A 44 -12.36 4.61 5.86
N ASN A 45 -12.10 5.51 6.81
CA ASN A 45 -12.91 5.66 8.02
C ASN A 45 -14.27 6.33 7.76
N GLU A 46 -14.37 7.22 6.76
CA GLU A 46 -15.62 7.90 6.40
C GLU A 46 -16.46 7.08 5.41
N LYS A 47 -15.79 6.29 4.57
CA LYS A 47 -16.38 5.43 3.54
C LYS A 47 -15.84 4.01 3.67
N PRO A 48 -16.38 3.19 4.60
CA PRO A 48 -15.86 1.85 4.90
C PRO A 48 -15.83 0.87 3.71
N ASN A 49 -16.46 1.22 2.59
CA ASN A 49 -16.42 0.44 1.36
C ASN A 49 -15.23 0.78 0.45
N LEU A 50 -14.38 1.74 0.82
CA LEU A 50 -13.15 2.10 0.10
C LEU A 50 -11.92 1.53 0.81
N PHE A 51 -11.02 0.96 0.02
CA PHE A 51 -9.78 0.37 0.49
C PHE A 51 -8.59 0.85 -0.35
N GLY A 52 -7.43 0.96 0.28
CA GLY A 52 -6.14 1.20 -0.36
C GLY A 52 -5.14 0.12 0.01
N PHE A 53 -4.41 -0.43 -0.96
CA PHE A 53 -3.30 -1.35 -0.71
C PHE A 53 -1.98 -0.67 -1.07
N CYS A 54 -0.95 -0.91 -0.25
CA CYS A 54 0.43 -0.56 -0.55
C CYS A 54 1.27 -1.84 -0.51
N GLU A 55 1.72 -2.27 -1.69
CA GLU A 55 2.52 -3.47 -1.85
C GLU A 55 3.92 -3.10 -2.34
N ILE A 56 4.93 -3.71 -1.73
CA ILE A 56 6.33 -3.44 -2.07
C ILE A 56 7.06 -4.75 -2.30
N TYR A 57 7.63 -4.88 -3.50
CA TYR A 57 8.40 -6.03 -3.93
C TYR A 57 9.86 -5.65 -4.24
N ASN A 58 10.77 -6.63 -4.20
CA ASN A 58 12.17 -6.43 -4.58
C ASN A 58 12.30 -5.86 -6.00
N ASP A 59 11.54 -6.41 -6.93
CA ASP A 59 11.61 -6.18 -8.36
C ASP A 59 10.30 -6.61 -9.05
N LYS A 60 10.26 -6.47 -10.37
CA LYS A 60 9.07 -6.78 -11.18
C LYS A 60 8.82 -8.28 -11.20
N GLU A 61 9.88 -9.08 -11.24
CA GLU A 61 9.85 -10.54 -11.24
C GLU A 61 9.19 -11.07 -9.95
N SER A 62 9.51 -10.47 -8.79
CA SER A 62 8.87 -10.77 -7.52
C SER A 62 7.36 -10.51 -7.55
N PHE A 63 6.92 -9.42 -8.19
CA PHE A 63 5.48 -9.16 -8.37
C PHE A 63 4.84 -10.14 -9.37
N GLU A 64 5.52 -10.49 -10.45
CA GLU A 64 5.02 -11.51 -11.38
C GLU A 64 4.89 -12.88 -10.70
N GLU A 65 5.83 -13.23 -9.83
CA GLU A 65 5.74 -14.42 -8.98
C GLU A 65 4.56 -14.35 -8.01
N HIS A 66 4.35 -13.21 -7.33
CA HIS A 66 3.20 -12.96 -6.45
C HIS A 66 1.87 -13.40 -7.10
N LEU A 67 1.65 -13.02 -8.37
CA LEU A 67 0.44 -13.37 -9.14
C LEU A 67 0.23 -14.88 -9.35
N THR A 68 1.25 -15.70 -9.07
CA THR A 68 1.22 -17.15 -9.23
C THR A 68 0.96 -17.90 -7.92
N TYR A 69 1.11 -17.25 -6.75
CA TYR A 69 1.00 -17.92 -5.46
C TYR A 69 -0.43 -18.37 -5.16
N PRO A 70 -0.61 -19.44 -4.34
CA PRO A 70 -1.93 -19.95 -4.00
C PRO A 70 -2.83 -18.94 -3.28
N HIS A 71 -2.31 -18.14 -2.36
CA HIS A 71 -3.07 -17.13 -1.62
C HIS A 71 -3.60 -16.03 -2.54
N PHE A 72 -2.77 -15.50 -3.45
CA PHE A 72 -3.22 -14.55 -4.48
C PHE A 72 -4.30 -15.14 -5.38
N LYS A 73 -4.13 -16.36 -5.89
CA LYS A 73 -5.13 -17.04 -6.73
C LYS A 73 -6.45 -17.30 -6.01
N GLN A 74 -6.42 -17.49 -4.70
CA GLN A 74 -7.63 -17.58 -3.90
C GLN A 74 -8.30 -16.21 -3.80
N TRP A 75 -7.53 -15.19 -3.40
CA TRP A 75 -7.99 -13.81 -3.29
C TRP A 75 -8.63 -13.32 -4.58
N ASP A 76 -7.91 -13.40 -5.71
CA ASP A 76 -8.39 -12.95 -7.03
C ASP A 76 -9.73 -13.60 -7.42
N ARG A 77 -9.91 -14.89 -7.12
CA ARG A 77 -11.18 -15.58 -7.39
C ARG A 77 -12.31 -15.12 -6.47
N ALA A 78 -12.01 -14.90 -5.19
CA ALA A 78 -13.02 -14.52 -4.19
C ALA A 78 -13.48 -13.07 -4.38
N VAL A 79 -12.55 -12.13 -4.56
CA VAL A 79 -12.84 -10.70 -4.47
C VAL A 79 -13.49 -10.11 -5.71
N LYS A 80 -13.29 -10.70 -6.90
CA LYS A 80 -13.85 -10.19 -8.17
C LYS A 80 -15.34 -9.88 -8.10
N SER A 81 -16.11 -10.75 -7.45
CA SER A 81 -17.56 -10.58 -7.33
C SER A 81 -17.97 -9.59 -6.22
N LEU A 82 -17.05 -9.21 -5.34
CA LEU A 82 -17.29 -8.33 -4.20
C LEU A 82 -17.09 -6.86 -4.54
N LEU A 83 -16.36 -6.55 -5.62
CA LEU A 83 -16.06 -5.18 -6.04
C LEU A 83 -17.27 -4.49 -6.69
N LEU A 84 -17.35 -3.17 -6.52
CA LEU A 84 -18.31 -2.28 -7.21
C LEU A 84 -17.78 -1.77 -8.55
N SER A 85 -16.45 -1.68 -8.69
CA SER A 85 -15.78 -1.25 -9.91
C SER A 85 -14.45 -1.99 -10.08
N GLU A 86 -13.87 -1.87 -11.26
CA GLU A 86 -12.49 -2.30 -11.48
C GLU A 86 -11.54 -1.55 -10.52
N PRO A 87 -10.51 -2.22 -9.97
CA PRO A 87 -9.50 -1.59 -9.15
C PRO A 87 -8.68 -0.56 -9.94
N GLU A 88 -8.31 0.54 -9.28
CA GLU A 88 -7.28 1.45 -9.79
C GLU A 88 -5.91 0.93 -9.33
N VAL A 89 -5.01 0.65 -10.28
CA VAL A 89 -3.66 0.12 -10.00
C VAL A 89 -2.61 1.07 -10.53
N SER A 90 -1.73 1.53 -9.65
CA SER A 90 -0.55 2.35 -10.00
C SER A 90 0.72 1.56 -9.73
N PHE A 91 1.58 1.46 -10.75
CA PHE A 91 2.93 0.92 -10.60
C PHE A 91 3.89 2.08 -10.39
N CYS A 92 4.66 2.04 -9.30
CA CYS A 92 5.37 3.20 -8.80
C CYS A 92 6.85 2.94 -8.57
N LYS A 93 7.60 4.04 -8.53
CA LYS A 93 8.96 4.12 -7.98
C LYS A 93 8.97 4.98 -6.72
N PRO A 94 9.92 4.77 -5.79
CA PRO A 94 10.03 5.62 -4.62
C PRO A 94 10.47 7.05 -4.98
N VAL A 95 9.82 8.03 -4.37
CA VAL A 95 10.25 9.43 -4.30
C VAL A 95 10.84 9.71 -2.92
N PHE A 96 10.20 9.20 -1.87
CA PHE A 96 10.67 9.21 -0.49
C PHE A 96 10.07 8.00 0.25
N PRO A 97 10.79 7.34 1.15
CA PRO A 97 12.22 7.50 1.42
C PRO A 97 13.10 6.91 0.30
N LEU A 98 14.33 7.42 0.14
CA LEU A 98 15.34 6.89 -0.82
C LEU A 98 16.57 6.28 -0.13
N MET A 99 16.62 6.36 1.20
CA MET A 99 17.70 5.80 2.02
C MET A 99 17.42 4.33 2.33
N ASP A 100 18.24 3.71 3.17
CA ASP A 100 18.00 2.36 3.72
C ASP A 100 16.79 2.36 4.66
N ALA A 101 15.61 2.52 4.07
CA ALA A 101 14.35 2.55 4.79
C ALA A 101 13.92 1.13 5.18
N LEU A 102 13.13 1.04 6.26
CA LEU A 102 12.56 -0.21 6.73
C LEU A 102 11.38 -0.62 5.85
N TRP A 103 11.69 -1.27 4.73
CA TRP A 103 10.71 -1.73 3.76
C TRP A 103 9.91 -2.94 4.24
N ASP A 104 10.53 -3.80 5.05
CA ASP A 104 9.90 -5.04 5.53
C ASP A 104 8.81 -4.74 6.59
N SER A 105 7.58 -5.16 6.31
CA SER A 105 6.42 -5.05 7.21
C SER A 105 6.40 -6.15 8.28
N LYS A 106 6.87 -7.36 7.94
CA LYS A 106 7.01 -8.47 8.88
C LYS A 106 8.22 -8.22 9.78
N ARG A 107 8.00 -8.22 11.10
CA ARG A 107 9.05 -8.12 12.12
C ARG A 107 8.99 -9.34 13.03
N ASN A 108 10.07 -10.12 13.08
CA ASN A 108 10.16 -11.26 14.00
C ASN A 108 10.08 -10.78 15.45
N GLY A 109 9.12 -11.31 16.21
CA GLY A 109 8.89 -10.92 17.61
C GLY A 109 8.06 -9.65 17.81
N ALA A 110 7.39 -9.14 16.76
CA ALA A 110 6.37 -8.12 16.95
C ALA A 110 5.21 -8.67 17.80
N ILE A 111 4.71 -7.83 18.72
CA ILE A 111 3.57 -8.15 19.58
C ILE A 111 2.35 -7.46 18.98
N GLU A 112 1.25 -8.19 18.79
CA GLU A 112 -0.04 -7.58 18.46
C GLU A 112 -0.43 -6.60 19.56
N ASN A 113 -0.79 -5.39 19.17
CA ASN A 113 -1.08 -4.31 20.11
C ASN A 113 -2.35 -3.58 19.67
N ASP A 114 -3.38 -3.69 20.51
CA ASP A 114 -4.70 -3.07 20.37
C ASP A 114 -4.63 -1.55 20.14
N TYR A 115 -3.51 -0.89 20.48
CA TYR A 115 -3.25 0.50 20.14
C TYR A 115 -3.38 0.77 18.63
N PHE A 116 -2.90 -0.14 17.78
CA PHE A 116 -2.98 0.02 16.33
C PHE A 116 -4.38 -0.24 15.77
N GLU A 117 -5.29 -0.82 16.55
CA GLU A 117 -6.68 -1.05 16.14
C GLU A 117 -7.54 0.21 16.22
N SER A 118 -7.13 1.24 16.99
CA SER A 118 -7.96 2.43 17.23
C SER A 118 -7.20 3.77 17.24
N GLY A 119 -5.88 3.76 17.35
CA GLY A 119 -5.06 4.97 17.49
C GLY A 119 -4.27 5.39 16.25
N LEU A 120 -4.20 4.56 15.21
CA LEU A 120 -3.40 4.84 14.02
C LEU A 120 -4.17 5.67 13.00
N HIS A 121 -3.65 6.85 12.67
CA HIS A 121 -4.14 7.66 11.55
C HIS A 121 -3.32 7.37 10.30
N ILE A 122 -3.99 6.99 9.20
CA ILE A 122 -3.34 6.70 7.92
C ILE A 122 -3.92 7.58 6.84
N ILE A 123 -3.03 8.20 6.05
CA ILE A 123 -3.40 8.94 4.84
C ILE A 123 -2.89 8.14 3.64
N HIS A 124 -3.81 7.68 2.79
CA HIS A 124 -3.50 7.01 1.54
C HIS A 124 -4.17 7.74 0.38
N ALA A 125 -3.46 8.69 -0.23
CA ALA A 125 -4.05 9.62 -1.19
C ALA A 125 -3.26 9.70 -2.51
N PRO A 126 -3.91 9.54 -3.67
CA PRO A 126 -3.31 9.96 -4.94
C PRO A 126 -3.28 11.49 -5.01
N LYS A 127 -2.24 12.03 -5.63
CA LYS A 127 -2.16 13.45 -6.00
C LYS A 127 -1.79 13.54 -7.47
N TYR A 128 -2.58 14.30 -8.23
CA TYR A 128 -2.34 14.59 -9.63
C TYR A 128 -1.66 15.96 -9.72
N ILE A 129 -0.43 15.98 -10.21
CA ILE A 129 0.42 17.16 -10.25
C ILE A 129 0.53 17.60 -11.70
N LYS A 130 0.42 18.90 -11.95
CA LYS A 130 0.65 19.44 -13.30
C LYS A 130 2.04 19.04 -13.77
N SER A 131 2.15 18.54 -15.00
CA SER A 131 3.40 18.03 -15.58
C SER A 131 4.62 18.96 -15.37
N GLU A 132 4.44 20.28 -15.50
CA GLU A 132 5.50 21.29 -15.35
C GLU A 132 5.88 21.58 -13.88
N LYS A 133 5.16 21.00 -12.91
CA LYS A 133 5.36 21.16 -11.47
C LYS A 133 5.80 19.89 -10.75
N VAL A 134 6.04 18.80 -11.48
CA VAL A 134 6.44 17.52 -10.90
C VAL A 134 7.72 17.63 -10.09
N ASP A 135 8.77 18.26 -10.62
CA ASP A 135 10.06 18.38 -9.92
C ASP A 135 9.97 19.34 -8.71
N ASP A 136 9.23 20.44 -8.86
CA ASP A 136 8.93 21.37 -7.76
C ASP A 136 8.21 20.63 -6.61
N PHE A 137 7.20 19.83 -6.94
CA PHE A 137 6.44 19.05 -5.98
C PHE A 137 7.31 17.98 -5.31
N ILE A 138 8.10 17.22 -6.08
CA ILE A 138 9.03 16.22 -5.55
C ILE A 138 10.01 16.84 -4.56
N THR A 139 10.52 18.03 -4.87
CA THR A 139 11.44 18.75 -3.99
C THR A 139 10.74 19.15 -2.69
N ALA A 140 9.55 19.74 -2.77
CA ALA A 140 8.80 20.18 -1.60
C ALA A 140 8.38 19.00 -0.71
N VAL A 141 7.82 17.93 -1.30
CA VAL A 141 7.30 16.79 -0.54
C VAL A 141 8.41 15.95 0.12
N LYS A 142 9.63 15.97 -0.43
CA LYS A 142 10.80 15.37 0.23
C LYS A 142 11.20 16.14 1.49
N LEU A 143 11.16 17.47 1.44
CA LEU A 143 11.45 18.31 2.62
C LEU A 143 10.39 18.09 3.70
N ASP A 144 9.12 18.01 3.29
CA ASP A 144 8.00 17.70 4.16
C ASP A 144 8.15 16.33 4.82
N GLY A 145 8.44 15.28 4.04
CA GLY A 145 8.67 13.95 4.56
C GLY A 145 9.86 13.86 5.53
N LEU A 146 10.94 14.61 5.29
CA LEU A 146 12.07 14.71 6.22
C LEU A 146 11.66 15.39 7.54
N GLY A 147 10.99 16.55 7.48
CA GLY A 147 10.50 17.25 8.67
C GLY A 147 9.52 16.37 9.46
N SER A 148 8.55 15.77 8.78
CA SER A 148 7.57 14.86 9.39
C SER A 148 8.26 13.71 10.14
N THR A 149 9.19 13.01 9.49
CA THR A 149 9.81 11.81 10.08
C THR A 149 10.86 12.10 11.16
N HIS A 150 11.40 13.32 11.25
CA HIS A 150 12.46 13.66 12.22
C HIS A 150 12.01 14.60 13.34
N GLU A 151 11.02 15.46 13.07
CA GLU A 151 10.63 16.55 13.96
C GLU A 151 9.22 16.37 14.55
N GLU A 152 8.32 15.69 13.83
CA GLU A 152 6.94 15.50 14.28
C GLU A 152 6.78 14.26 15.16
N GLN A 153 6.55 14.48 16.45
CA GLN A 153 6.23 13.41 17.39
C GLN A 153 4.89 12.76 16.99
N GLY A 154 4.97 11.56 16.41
CA GLY A 154 3.80 10.78 16.00
C GLY A 154 3.79 10.38 14.53
N CYS A 155 4.65 10.96 13.68
CA CYS A 155 4.81 10.48 12.31
C CYS A 155 5.54 9.13 12.33
N LEU A 156 4.80 8.05 12.13
CA LEU A 156 5.39 6.69 12.12
C LEU A 156 6.05 6.36 10.78
N ARG A 157 5.52 6.92 9.68
CA ARG A 157 6.00 6.72 8.32
C ARG A 157 5.45 7.79 7.40
N PHE A 158 6.28 8.26 6.48
CA PHE A 158 5.90 9.15 5.40
C PHE A 158 6.46 8.58 4.11
N ASP A 159 5.58 8.15 3.21
CA ASP A 159 5.96 7.50 1.96
C ASP A 159 5.39 8.28 0.78
N VAL A 160 6.23 8.52 -0.23
CA VAL A 160 5.83 9.17 -1.48
C VAL A 160 6.30 8.31 -2.64
N TYR A 161 5.35 7.92 -3.48
CA TYR A 161 5.57 7.06 -4.63
C TYR A 161 5.09 7.78 -5.90
N GLN A 162 5.89 7.70 -6.96
CA GLN A 162 5.53 8.27 -8.27
C GLN A 162 5.14 7.13 -9.21
N ASN A 163 3.92 7.20 -9.77
CA ASN A 163 3.47 6.30 -10.82
C ASN A 163 4.41 6.41 -12.04
N ILE A 164 4.86 5.27 -12.57
CA ILE A 164 5.80 5.19 -13.70
C ILE A 164 5.09 5.09 -15.05
N ASN A 165 3.81 4.71 -15.04
CA ASN A 165 2.99 4.54 -16.23
C ASN A 165 2.21 5.81 -16.59
N ASP A 166 2.01 6.70 -15.61
CA ASP A 166 1.38 8.00 -15.83
C ASP A 166 2.45 9.10 -15.81
N LYS A 167 2.70 9.70 -16.97
CA LYS A 167 3.63 10.82 -17.15
C LYS A 167 2.91 12.18 -17.22
N SER A 168 1.57 12.18 -17.05
CA SER A 168 0.74 13.38 -17.25
C SER A 168 0.62 14.26 -16.01
#